data_AF-A0AAW2Z8I4-F1
#
_entry.id   AF-A0AAW2Z8I4-F1
#
_cell.length_a   1.000
_cell.length_b   1.000
_cell.length_c   1.000
_cell.angle_alpha   90.00
_cell.angle_beta   90.00
_cell.angle_gamma   90.00
#
_symmetry.space_group_name_H-M   'P 1'
#
loop_
_entity.id
_entity.type
_entity.pdbx_description
1 polymer ?
#
loop_
_entity_poly.entity_id
_entity_poly.type
_entity_poly.pdbx_seq_one_letter_code
_entity_poly.pdbx_strand_id
1 'polypeptide(L)'
;MLLSKIFYTDCVNRNIPVTKDLVVTKLLTDEAQIGEWNIEGLPTDDHSIQNAIMVTRSSKWPLLVDPQGQGLAWLKKRKYSDEKVQFRIARLSDSRLRNVLEECMENGYPLIIENIEEEVDPMLDPVLEKNFLKGAKRKQIVLSDKSVDYDDRFQLFLTTKLANPHYSPELYAKTTVIDFTVTMGGLEQQLLGYV
;
A
#
# COMPACT_ATOMS: atom_id res chain seq x y z
N MET A 1 19.25 4.03 -10.36
CA MET A 1 20.62 4.25 -9.80
C MET A 1 20.94 3.29 -8.66
N LEU A 2 20.07 3.11 -7.67
CA LEU A 2 20.32 2.22 -6.53
C LEU A 2 20.55 0.76 -6.94
N LEU A 3 19.64 0.19 -7.75
CA LEU A 3 19.74 -1.20 -8.20
C LEU A 3 20.99 -1.47 -9.05
N SER A 4 21.18 -0.68 -10.12
CA SER A 4 22.21 -0.93 -11.12
C SER A 4 23.61 -0.45 -10.73
N LYS A 5 23.73 0.65 -9.97
CA LYS A 5 25.04 1.21 -9.59
C LYS A 5 25.50 0.81 -8.19
N ILE A 6 24.60 0.69 -7.23
CA ILE A 6 24.97 0.40 -5.83
C ILE A 6 24.84 -1.09 -5.56
N PHE A 7 23.61 -1.62 -5.65
CA PHE A 7 23.32 -3.01 -5.30
C PHE A 7 24.08 -4.01 -6.18
N TYR A 8 23.97 -3.88 -7.50
CA TYR A 8 24.68 -4.78 -8.42
C TYR A 8 26.21 -4.75 -8.20
N THR A 9 26.79 -3.57 -8.08
CA THR A 9 28.23 -3.41 -7.84
C THR A 9 28.66 -4.01 -6.50
N ASP A 10 27.88 -3.83 -5.44
CA ASP A 10 28.16 -4.41 -4.12
C ASP A 10 28.10 -5.95 -4.16
N CYS A 11 27.10 -6.53 -4.83
CA CYS A 11 27.02 -7.98 -5.02
C CYS A 11 28.24 -8.53 -5.76
N VAL A 12 28.65 -7.88 -6.86
CA VAL A 12 29.83 -8.28 -7.63
C VAL A 12 31.10 -8.20 -6.77
N ASN A 13 31.29 -7.10 -6.03
CA ASN A 13 32.45 -6.91 -5.15
C ASN A 13 32.53 -7.96 -4.03
N ARG A 14 31.39 -8.45 -3.56
CA ARG A 14 31.30 -9.49 -2.53
C ARG A 14 31.30 -10.92 -3.08
N ASN A 15 31.48 -11.10 -4.39
CA ASN A 15 31.37 -12.40 -5.07
C ASN A 15 30.01 -13.10 -4.83
N ILE A 16 28.93 -12.33 -4.72
CA ILE A 16 27.56 -12.85 -4.62
C ILE A 16 27.00 -12.99 -6.05
N PRO A 17 26.49 -14.17 -6.45
CA PRO A 17 25.85 -14.35 -7.76
C PRO A 17 24.67 -13.39 -7.94
N VAL A 18 24.70 -12.60 -9.02
CA VAL A 18 23.66 -11.61 -9.32
C VAL A 18 23.39 -11.56 -10.83
N THR A 19 22.13 -11.46 -11.20
CA THR A 19 21.71 -11.31 -12.60
C THR A 19 22.06 -9.90 -13.10
N LYS A 20 22.75 -9.83 -14.23
CA LYS A 20 23.05 -8.56 -14.90
C LYS A 20 21.78 -7.94 -15.48
N ASP A 21 21.64 -6.63 -15.36
CA ASP A 21 20.53 -5.84 -15.92
C ASP A 21 19.14 -6.33 -15.46
N LEU A 22 19.04 -6.75 -14.19
CA LEU A 22 17.80 -7.21 -13.58
C LEU A 22 16.70 -6.13 -13.65
N VAL A 23 15.57 -6.49 -14.27
CA VAL A 23 14.36 -5.66 -14.29
C VAL A 23 13.38 -6.16 -13.24
N VAL A 24 13.33 -5.47 -12.10
CA VAL A 24 12.54 -5.90 -10.92
C VAL A 24 11.05 -5.95 -11.21
N THR A 25 10.53 -5.05 -12.04
CA THR A 25 9.11 -5.04 -12.42
C THR A 25 8.71 -6.36 -13.09
N LYS A 26 9.45 -6.78 -14.11
CA LYS A 26 9.26 -8.07 -14.81
C LYS A 26 9.44 -9.30 -13.93
N LEU A 27 10.18 -9.18 -12.82
CA LEU A 27 10.36 -10.27 -11.86
C LEU A 27 9.16 -10.42 -10.92
N LEU A 28 8.55 -9.29 -10.52
CA LEU A 28 7.50 -9.26 -9.50
C LEU A 28 6.08 -9.20 -10.08
N THR A 29 5.94 -8.96 -11.38
CA THR A 29 4.66 -8.86 -12.09
C THR A 29 4.75 -9.48 -13.47
N ASP A 30 3.59 -9.85 -14.01
CA ASP A 30 3.42 -10.24 -15.41
C ASP A 30 2.56 -9.21 -16.17
N GLU A 31 2.49 -9.37 -17.49
CA GLU A 31 1.73 -8.45 -18.36
C GLU A 31 0.22 -8.51 -18.11
N ALA A 32 -0.30 -9.64 -17.63
CA ALA A 32 -1.72 -9.80 -17.32
C ALA A 32 -2.09 -8.93 -16.10
N GLN A 33 -1.30 -9.01 -15.03
CA GLN A 33 -1.49 -8.21 -13.81
C GLN A 33 -1.34 -6.71 -14.09
N ILE A 34 -0.36 -6.31 -14.91
CA ILE A 34 -0.22 -4.91 -15.34
C ILE A 34 -1.45 -4.47 -16.14
N GLY A 35 -1.93 -5.32 -17.06
CA GLY A 35 -3.15 -5.07 -17.82
C GLY A 35 -4.38 -4.86 -16.93
N GLU A 36 -4.55 -5.67 -15.89
CA GLU A 36 -5.62 -5.50 -14.90
C GLU A 36 -5.51 -4.16 -14.17
N TRP A 37 -4.33 -3.78 -13.69
CA TRP A 37 -4.14 -2.49 -13.03
C TRP A 37 -4.46 -1.31 -13.93
N ASN A 38 -4.11 -1.40 -15.22
CA ASN A 38 -4.44 -0.37 -16.20
C ASN A 38 -5.95 -0.23 -16.43
N ILE A 39 -6.68 -1.36 -16.49
CA ILE A 39 -8.15 -1.36 -16.57
C ILE A 39 -8.76 -0.72 -15.31
N GLU A 40 -8.14 -0.94 -14.15
CA GLU A 40 -8.51 -0.32 -12.88
C GLU A 40 -8.12 1.16 -12.78
N GLY A 41 -7.43 1.71 -13.80
CA GLY A 41 -7.08 3.12 -13.90
C GLY A 41 -5.71 3.48 -13.32
N LEU A 42 -4.84 2.50 -13.06
CA LEU A 42 -3.42 2.77 -12.84
C LEU A 42 -2.80 3.29 -14.14
N PRO A 43 -1.95 4.32 -14.09
CA PRO A 43 -1.14 4.72 -15.23
C PRO A 43 -0.18 3.64 -15.73
N THR A 44 0.12 3.67 -17.02
CA THR A 44 0.99 2.70 -17.70
C THR A 44 2.49 2.99 -17.56
N ASP A 45 2.86 4.08 -16.89
CA ASP A 45 4.25 4.46 -16.70
C ASP A 45 4.99 3.57 -15.69
N ASP A 46 6.30 3.44 -15.87
CA ASP A 46 7.15 2.56 -15.06
C ASP A 46 7.11 2.91 -13.56
N HIS A 47 6.89 4.18 -13.21
CA HIS A 47 6.82 4.64 -11.83
C HIS A 47 5.53 4.16 -11.16
N SER A 48 4.38 4.34 -11.82
CA SER A 48 3.09 3.83 -11.36
C SER A 48 3.06 2.30 -11.25
N ILE A 49 3.70 1.56 -12.17
CA ILE A 49 3.81 0.09 -12.07
C ILE A 49 4.64 -0.29 -10.83
N GLN A 50 5.78 0.36 -10.58
CA GLN A 50 6.58 0.11 -9.37
C GLN A 50 5.80 0.41 -8.09
N ASN A 51 5.02 1.49 -8.08
CA ASN A 51 4.15 1.82 -6.96
C ASN A 51 3.08 0.77 -6.73
N ALA A 52 2.45 0.26 -7.78
CA ALA A 52 1.47 -0.82 -7.68
C ALA A 52 2.08 -2.13 -7.15
N ILE A 53 3.33 -2.43 -7.51
CA ILE A 53 4.09 -3.55 -6.94
C ILE A 53 4.26 -3.35 -5.43
N MET A 54 4.68 -2.16 -4.99
CA MET A 54 4.85 -1.87 -3.57
C MET A 54 3.53 -1.99 -2.80
N VAL A 55 2.43 -1.49 -3.37
CA VAL A 55 1.08 -1.61 -2.77
C VAL A 55 0.63 -3.07 -2.65
N THR A 56 0.96 -3.93 -3.63
CA THR A 56 0.47 -5.32 -3.67
C THR A 56 1.36 -6.33 -2.97
N ARG A 57 2.67 -6.07 -2.90
CA ARG A 57 3.67 -7.02 -2.39
C ARG A 57 4.23 -6.64 -1.02
N SER A 58 3.99 -5.42 -0.55
CA SER A 58 4.48 -4.99 0.77
C SER A 58 3.87 -5.81 1.90
N SER A 59 4.71 -6.20 2.86
CA SER A 59 4.28 -6.87 4.09
C SER A 59 3.65 -5.90 5.10
N LYS A 60 4.08 -4.63 5.09
CA LYS A 60 3.48 -3.54 5.87
C LYS A 60 2.36 -2.88 5.09
N TRP A 61 1.47 -2.20 5.80
CA TRP A 61 0.35 -1.48 5.18
C TRP A 61 0.86 -0.30 4.35
N PRO A 62 0.40 -0.15 3.10
CA PRO A 62 0.82 0.95 2.25
C PRO A 62 0.16 2.27 2.68
N LEU A 63 0.98 3.33 2.75
CA LEU A 63 0.57 4.71 2.90
C LEU A 63 0.91 5.46 1.61
N LEU A 64 -0.13 5.86 0.87
CA LEU A 64 0.01 6.52 -0.42
C LEU A 64 0.05 8.04 -0.22
N VAL A 65 1.17 8.64 -0.62
CA VAL A 65 1.30 10.09 -0.77
C VAL A 65 0.76 10.46 -2.15
N ASP A 66 -0.50 10.89 -2.19
CA ASP A 66 -1.29 11.01 -3.42
C ASP A 66 -2.05 12.36 -3.46
N PRO A 67 -1.36 13.48 -3.68
CA PRO A 67 -2.01 14.80 -3.72
C PRO A 67 -3.02 14.93 -4.87
N GLN A 68 -2.84 14.17 -5.96
CA GLN A 68 -3.72 14.18 -7.14
C GLN A 68 -4.89 13.20 -7.06
N GLY A 69 -4.86 12.23 -6.13
CA GLY A 69 -5.91 11.23 -5.95
C GLY A 69 -5.89 10.08 -6.97
N GLN A 70 -4.80 9.89 -7.72
CA GLN A 70 -4.70 8.84 -8.73
C GLN A 70 -4.63 7.44 -8.10
N GLY A 71 -3.78 7.27 -7.08
CA GLY A 71 -3.64 6.02 -6.35
C GLY A 71 -4.93 5.64 -5.62
N LEU A 72 -5.60 6.63 -5.01
CA LEU A 72 -6.90 6.43 -4.36
C LEU A 72 -7.98 6.00 -5.37
N ALA A 73 -8.02 6.62 -6.55
CA ALA A 73 -8.97 6.25 -7.59
C ALA A 73 -8.74 4.82 -8.11
N TRP A 74 -7.47 4.43 -8.28
CA TRP A 74 -7.08 3.07 -8.63
C TRP A 74 -7.51 2.06 -7.54
N LEU A 75 -7.20 2.34 -6.26
CA LEU A 75 -7.62 1.48 -5.14
C LEU A 75 -9.13 1.29 -5.06
N LYS A 76 -9.94 2.33 -5.30
CA LYS A 76 -11.41 2.22 -5.28
C LYS A 76 -11.97 1.38 -6.43
N LYS A 77 -11.31 1.39 -7.59
CA LYS A 77 -11.72 0.62 -8.77
C LYS A 77 -11.24 -0.83 -8.72
N ARG A 78 -10.19 -1.10 -7.95
CA ARG A 78 -9.72 -2.45 -7.68
C ARG A 78 -10.82 -3.31 -7.10
N LYS A 79 -10.83 -4.58 -7.51
CA LYS A 79 -11.64 -5.60 -6.87
C LYS A 79 -10.72 -6.44 -6.01
N TYR A 80 -10.93 -6.39 -4.70
CA TYR A 80 -10.25 -7.29 -3.79
C TYR A 80 -11.12 -8.54 -3.59
N SER A 81 -10.59 -9.72 -3.93
CA SER A 81 -11.25 -11.03 -3.88
C SER A 81 -12.27 -11.35 -4.99
N ASP A 82 -12.48 -12.64 -5.26
CA ASP A 82 -13.44 -13.22 -6.21
C ASP A 82 -14.90 -12.79 -5.93
N GLU A 83 -15.19 -12.37 -4.70
CA GLU A 83 -16.54 -12.09 -4.22
C GLU A 83 -17.04 -10.65 -4.47
N LYS A 84 -16.31 -9.82 -5.24
CA LYS A 84 -16.66 -8.39 -5.48
C LYS A 84 -16.83 -7.59 -4.18
N VAL A 85 -15.98 -7.82 -3.19
CA VAL A 85 -16.00 -7.03 -1.95
C VAL A 85 -15.55 -5.60 -2.27
N GLN A 86 -16.43 -4.63 -2.03
CA GLN A 86 -16.09 -3.21 -2.16
C GLN A 86 -15.31 -2.74 -0.95
N PHE A 87 -14.28 -1.93 -1.20
CA PHE A 87 -13.53 -1.22 -0.18
C PHE A 87 -14.45 -0.41 0.72
N ARG A 88 -14.29 -0.58 2.03
CA ARG A 88 -14.83 0.38 3.00
C ARG A 88 -13.91 1.58 3.04
N ILE A 89 -14.50 2.77 3.13
CA ILE A 89 -13.78 4.04 3.17
C ILE A 89 -14.15 4.74 4.47
N ALA A 90 -13.14 5.18 5.21
CA ALA A 90 -13.32 5.94 6.44
C ALA A 90 -12.27 7.06 6.54
N ARG A 91 -12.47 7.99 7.46
CA ARG A 91 -11.50 9.05 7.80
C ARG A 91 -11.16 8.99 9.29
N LEU A 92 -9.98 9.50 9.66
CA LEU A 92 -9.57 9.61 11.07
C LEU A 92 -10.55 10.46 11.90
N SER A 93 -11.20 11.45 11.29
CA SER A 93 -12.21 12.28 11.94
C SER A 93 -13.54 11.58 12.23
N ASP A 94 -13.77 10.39 11.67
CA ASP A 94 -15.07 9.72 11.80
C ASP A 94 -15.20 9.06 13.16
N SER A 95 -16.23 9.46 13.93
CA SER A 95 -16.53 8.87 15.24
C SER A 95 -16.82 7.36 15.19
N ARG A 96 -17.11 6.83 13.99
CA ARG A 96 -17.37 5.40 13.73
C ARG A 96 -16.17 4.65 13.19
N LEU A 97 -15.01 5.30 13.00
CA LEU A 97 -13.83 4.66 12.42
C LEU A 97 -13.46 3.37 13.15
N ARG A 98 -13.48 3.40 14.49
CA ARG A 98 -13.21 2.22 15.31
C ARG A 98 -14.14 1.05 14.97
N ASN A 99 -15.45 1.29 14.91
CA ASN A 99 -16.43 0.24 14.61
C ASN A 99 -16.24 -0.31 13.19
N VAL A 100 -15.95 0.57 12.22
CA VAL A 100 -15.69 0.16 10.83
C VAL A 100 -14.41 -0.68 10.74
N LEU A 101 -13.35 -0.29 11.46
CA LEU A 101 -12.10 -1.03 11.54
C LEU A 101 -12.32 -2.42 12.14
N GLU A 102 -13.05 -2.49 13.26
CA GLU A 102 -13.42 -3.76 13.90
C GLU A 102 -14.18 -4.68 12.94
N GLU A 103 -15.24 -4.17 12.30
CA GLU A 103 -16.03 -4.95 11.34
C GLU A 103 -15.19 -5.42 10.14
N CYS A 104 -14.31 -4.56 9.61
CA CYS A 104 -13.47 -4.93 8.47
C CYS A 104 -12.45 -6.01 8.85
N MET A 105 -11.84 -5.92 10.04
CA MET A 105 -10.89 -6.93 10.52
C MET A 105 -11.56 -8.27 10.79
N GLU A 106 -12.75 -8.27 11.41
CA GLU A 106 -13.49 -9.51 11.72
C GLU A 106 -13.97 -10.23 10.46
N ASN A 107 -14.40 -9.48 9.44
CA ASN A 107 -14.97 -10.04 8.21
C ASN A 107 -13.96 -10.16 7.05
N GLY A 108 -12.73 -9.66 7.23
CA GLY A 108 -11.70 -9.67 6.19
C GLY A 108 -11.96 -8.70 5.04
N TYR A 109 -12.70 -7.61 5.29
CA TYR A 109 -12.98 -6.60 4.27
C TYR A 109 -11.83 -5.59 4.14
N PRO A 110 -11.49 -5.17 2.92
CA PRO A 110 -10.46 -4.17 2.74
C PRO A 110 -10.97 -2.77 3.13
N LEU A 111 -10.13 -2.03 3.86
CA LEU A 111 -10.41 -0.70 4.40
C LEU A 111 -9.41 0.33 3.85
N ILE A 112 -9.92 1.46 3.39
CA ILE A 112 -9.16 2.65 3.03
C ILE A 112 -9.42 3.73 4.07
N ILE A 113 -8.36 4.24 4.69
CA ILE A 113 -8.42 5.45 5.54
C ILE A 113 -7.89 6.62 4.73
N GLU A 114 -8.76 7.58 4.44
CA GLU A 114 -8.45 8.75 3.61
C GLU A 114 -7.98 9.95 4.42
N ASN A 115 -7.13 10.77 3.79
CA ASN A 115 -6.67 12.08 4.26
C ASN A 115 -5.98 11.99 5.63
N ILE A 116 -5.07 11.03 5.77
CA ILE A 116 -4.18 10.97 6.92
C ILE A 116 -3.23 12.18 6.86
N GLU A 117 -3.14 12.91 7.96
CA GLU A 117 -2.21 14.04 8.13
C GLU A 117 -0.83 13.50 8.53
N GLU A 118 0.01 14.27 9.22
CA GLU A 118 1.35 13.79 9.66
C GLU A 118 1.27 12.92 10.91
N GLU A 119 0.19 13.04 11.68
CA GLU A 119 -0.11 12.23 12.85
C GLU A 119 -1.21 11.20 12.55
N VAL A 120 -1.03 10.00 13.08
CA VAL A 120 -1.99 8.90 13.01
C VAL A 120 -2.50 8.63 14.41
N ASP A 121 -3.79 8.34 14.53
CA ASP A 121 -4.38 7.97 15.82
C ASP A 121 -3.69 6.71 16.38
N PRO A 122 -3.11 6.76 17.60
CA PRO A 122 -2.44 5.63 18.23
C PRO A 122 -3.31 4.38 18.37
N MET A 123 -4.65 4.49 18.28
CA MET A 123 -5.53 3.32 18.26
C MET A 123 -5.24 2.37 17.08
N LEU A 124 -4.61 2.88 16.02
CA LEU A 124 -4.25 2.10 14.83
C LEU A 124 -2.93 1.34 15.01
N ASP A 125 -2.10 1.70 15.98
CA ASP A 125 -0.78 1.09 16.18
C ASP A 125 -0.81 -0.45 16.27
N PRO A 126 -1.72 -1.07 17.05
CA PRO A 126 -1.80 -2.54 17.12
C PRO A 126 -2.08 -3.18 15.76
N VAL A 127 -2.85 -2.50 14.90
CA VAL A 127 -3.16 -2.97 13.53
C VAL A 127 -1.98 -2.74 12.60
N LEU A 128 -1.34 -1.57 12.70
CA LEU A 128 -0.20 -1.22 11.85
C LEU A 128 1.00 -2.13 12.11
N GLU A 129 1.24 -2.46 13.36
CA GLU A 129 2.28 -3.38 13.80
C GLU A 129 1.91 -4.86 13.64
N LYS A 130 0.63 -5.17 13.35
CA LYS A 130 0.08 -6.53 13.34
C LYS A 130 0.37 -7.26 14.65
N ASN A 131 0.12 -6.57 15.77
CA ASN A 131 0.39 -7.06 17.12
C ASN A 131 -0.66 -8.09 17.56
N PHE A 132 -0.49 -9.33 17.10
CA PHE A 132 -1.40 -10.43 17.42
C PHE A 132 -1.22 -10.96 18.85
N LEU A 133 -2.33 -11.26 19.52
CA LEU A 133 -2.34 -11.92 20.82
C LEU A 133 -1.71 -13.32 20.75
N LYS A 134 -0.66 -13.53 21.54
CA LYS A 134 0.03 -14.82 21.63
C LYS A 134 -0.82 -15.81 22.44
N GLY A 135 -1.00 -17.03 21.90
CA GLY A 135 -1.72 -18.11 22.58
C GLY A 135 -3.24 -18.16 22.37
N ALA A 136 -3.80 -17.22 21.60
CA ALA A 136 -5.19 -17.29 21.17
C ALA A 136 -5.38 -18.37 20.07
N LYS A 137 -6.53 -19.06 20.08
CA LYS A 137 -6.86 -20.08 19.06
C LYS A 137 -7.07 -19.47 17.67
N ARG A 138 -7.52 -18.21 17.61
CA ARG A 138 -7.67 -17.39 16.40
C ARG A 138 -6.77 -16.17 16.51
N LYS A 139 -6.34 -15.61 15.36
CA LYS A 139 -5.62 -14.34 15.34
C LYS A 139 -6.54 -13.26 15.88
N GLN A 140 -6.05 -12.52 16.87
CA GLN A 140 -6.79 -11.43 17.51
C GLN A 140 -5.85 -10.25 17.73
N ILE A 141 -6.38 -9.05 17.58
CA ILE A 141 -5.68 -7.79 17.88
C ILE A 141 -6.48 -7.05 18.95
N VAL A 142 -5.80 -6.47 19.94
CA VAL A 142 -6.44 -5.64 20.96
C VAL A 142 -6.48 -4.20 20.46
N LEU A 143 -7.68 -3.68 20.24
CA LEU A 143 -7.92 -2.27 19.97
C LEU A 143 -8.36 -1.60 21.27
N SER A 144 -7.46 -0.82 21.86
CA SER A 144 -7.63 -0.15 23.14
C SER A 144 -8.02 -1.13 24.27
N ASP A 145 -9.32 -1.33 24.47
CA ASP A 145 -9.94 -2.13 25.53
C ASP A 145 -10.63 -3.40 25.03
N LYS A 146 -10.75 -3.60 23.70
CA LYS A 146 -11.48 -4.73 23.10
C LYS A 146 -10.56 -5.63 22.28
N SER A 147 -10.68 -6.95 22.48
CA SER A 147 -10.06 -7.95 21.60
C SER A 147 -10.96 -8.19 20.39
N VAL A 148 -10.38 -8.12 19.20
CA VAL A 148 -11.09 -8.21 17.92
C VAL A 148 -10.50 -9.37 17.13
N ASP A 149 -11.35 -10.23 16.58
CA ASP A 149 -10.92 -11.31 15.70
C ASP A 149 -10.35 -10.74 14.39
N TYR A 150 -9.28 -11.37 13.89
CA TYR A 150 -8.58 -10.94 12.69
C TYR A 150 -8.67 -11.99 11.60
N ASP A 151 -9.25 -11.61 10.46
CA ASP A 151 -9.26 -12.41 9.22
C ASP A 151 -8.03 -12.07 8.35
N ASP A 152 -7.35 -13.10 7.85
CA ASP A 152 -6.13 -12.93 7.03
C ASP A 152 -6.36 -12.27 5.67
N ARG A 153 -7.62 -12.17 5.21
CA ARG A 153 -8.01 -11.44 4.01
C ARG A 153 -8.11 -9.94 4.24
N PHE A 154 -8.16 -9.49 5.51
CA PHE A 154 -8.21 -8.07 5.84
C PHE A 154 -7.04 -7.31 5.23
N GLN A 155 -7.33 -6.15 4.65
CA GLN A 155 -6.33 -5.25 4.14
C GLN A 155 -6.59 -3.81 4.52
N LEU A 156 -5.53 -3.10 4.87
CA LEU A 156 -5.57 -1.69 5.22
C LEU A 156 -4.73 -0.88 4.24
N PHE A 157 -5.33 0.18 3.70
CA PHE A 157 -4.68 1.16 2.86
C PHE A 157 -4.86 2.54 3.47
N LEU A 158 -3.79 3.32 3.49
CA LEU A 158 -3.78 4.68 4.02
C LEU A 158 -3.49 5.63 2.86
N THR A 159 -4.17 6.77 2.80
CA THR A 159 -3.90 7.79 1.78
C THR A 159 -3.78 9.18 2.40
N THR A 160 -2.89 9.99 1.85
CA THR A 160 -2.76 11.41 2.19
C THR A 160 -2.79 12.27 0.93
N LYS A 161 -3.33 13.49 1.07
CA LYS A 161 -3.27 14.52 0.04
C LYS A 161 -2.12 15.51 0.25
N LEU A 162 -1.37 15.36 1.34
CA LEU A 162 -0.19 16.17 1.58
C LEU A 162 0.87 15.81 0.54
N ALA A 163 1.37 16.80 -0.20
CA ALA A 163 2.37 16.53 -1.24
C ALA A 163 3.76 16.22 -0.66
N ASN A 164 4.06 16.73 0.53
CA ASN A 164 5.34 16.50 1.22
C ASN A 164 5.11 16.36 2.74
N PRO A 165 4.51 15.25 3.19
CA PRO A 165 4.27 15.00 4.62
C PRO A 165 5.57 14.66 5.35
N HIS A 166 5.72 15.16 6.58
CA HIS A 166 6.82 14.83 7.47
C HIS A 166 6.38 13.78 8.49
N TYR A 167 6.49 12.51 8.11
CA TYR A 167 6.14 11.43 9.01
C TYR A 167 7.22 11.15 10.05
N SER A 168 6.79 10.73 11.24
CA SER A 168 7.71 10.28 12.28
C SER A 168 8.46 9.02 11.84
N PRO A 169 9.70 8.79 12.33
CA PRO A 169 10.42 7.54 12.08
C PRO A 169 9.63 6.29 12.49
N GLU A 170 8.80 6.44 13.52
CA GLU A 170 7.90 5.40 13.99
C GLU A 170 6.85 5.02 12.93
N LEU A 171 6.22 5.99 12.29
CA LEU A 171 5.23 5.71 11.23
C LEU A 171 5.89 5.11 9.99
N TYR A 172 7.07 5.59 9.59
CA TYR A 172 7.89 4.96 8.54
C TYR A 172 8.30 3.52 8.90
N ALA A 173 8.44 3.21 10.19
CA ALA A 173 8.73 1.85 10.63
C ALA A 173 7.50 0.94 10.55
N LYS A 174 6.28 1.46 10.76
CA LYS A 174 5.04 0.67 10.77
C LYS A 174 4.38 0.53 9.39
N THR A 175 4.59 1.49 8.49
CA THR A 175 3.95 1.54 7.17
C THR A 175 4.97 1.46 6.03
N THR A 176 4.50 1.17 4.82
CA THR A 176 5.28 1.35 3.60
C THR A 176 4.79 2.63 2.93
N VAL A 177 5.54 3.71 3.07
CA VAL A 177 5.21 4.98 2.43
C VAL A 177 5.56 4.91 0.95
N ILE A 178 4.59 5.22 0.09
CA ILE A 178 4.70 5.11 -1.37
C ILE A 178 4.33 6.45 -1.97
N ASP A 179 5.24 7.01 -2.77
CA ASP A 179 5.05 8.29 -3.45
C ASP A 179 4.25 8.09 -4.74
N PHE A 180 2.97 8.45 -4.71
CA PHE A 180 2.06 8.44 -5.86
C PHE A 180 1.96 9.79 -6.55
N THR A 181 2.88 10.73 -6.27
CA THR A 181 2.90 12.01 -6.97
C THR A 181 3.15 11.82 -8.46
N VAL A 182 2.41 12.58 -9.27
CA VAL A 182 2.58 12.59 -10.72
C VAL A 182 3.91 13.26 -11.05
N THR A 183 4.83 12.52 -11.65
CA THR A 183 6.09 13.05 -12.17
C THR A 183 5.89 13.60 -13.59
N MET A 184 6.70 14.57 -14.02
CA MET A 184 6.61 15.11 -15.39
C MET A 184 6.80 14.03 -16.46
N GLY A 185 7.76 13.11 -16.27
CA GLY A 185 7.99 11.99 -17.19
C GLY A 185 6.85 10.98 -17.19
N GLY A 186 6.25 10.69 -16.02
CA GLY A 186 5.06 9.84 -15.94
C GLY A 186 3.87 10.46 -16.67
N LEU A 187 3.65 11.77 -16.50
CA LEU A 187 2.59 12.49 -17.20
C LEU A 187 2.81 12.51 -18.72
N GLU A 188 4.04 12.69 -19.19
CA GLU A 188 4.38 12.63 -20.62
C GLU A 188 4.05 11.25 -21.20
N GLN A 189 4.46 10.16 -20.53
CA GLN A 189 4.14 8.79 -20.97
C GLN A 189 2.64 8.52 -20.95
N GLN A 190 1.92 9.01 -19.93
CA GLN A 190 0.47 8.92 -19.86
C GLN A 190 -0.17 9.59 -21.08
N LEU A 191 0.24 10.82 -21.42
CA LEU A 191 -0.28 11.55 -22.57
C LEU A 191 0.05 10.88 -23.89
N LEU A 192 1.26 10.31 -24.05
CA LEU A 192 1.63 9.55 -25.25
C LEU A 192 0.79 8.28 -25.43
N GLY A 193 0.34 7.66 -24.34
CA GLY A 193 -0.53 6.47 -24.38
C GLY A 193 -1.99 6.75 -24.74
N TYR A 194 -2.43 8.02 -24.69
CA TYR A 194 -3.78 8.44 -25.09
C TYR A 194 -3.91 8.77 -26.60
N VAL A 195 -2.79 8.86 -27.33
CA VAL A 195 -2.74 9.24 -28.76
C VAL A 195 -2.81 8.02 -29.67
#